data_AF-A0A955ASP0-F1
#
_entry.id   AF-A0A955ASP0-F1
#
_cell.length_a   1.000
_cell.length_b   1.000
_cell.length_c   1.000
_cell.angle_alpha   90.00
_cell.angle_beta   90.00
_cell.angle_gamma   90.00
#
_symmetry.space_group_name_H-M   'P 1'
#
loop_
_entity.id
_entity.type
_entity.pdbx_description
1 polymer ?
#
loop_
_entity_poly.entity_id
_entity_poly.type
_entity_poly.pdbx_seq_one_letter_code
_entity_poly.pdbx_strand_id
1 'polypeptide(L)'
;MCKEKISWLSLILLAGGMTQANEGTETADQLVREAQFREIGGDLATRNALLAEALQLDEDHRLARHRSGFLQVDKDWVAVDDWMDQQQPNRIRMQYVRKRDQTADTAAAQLALANWCASRKLFDEETAHLHRVVQLQSDHEEANQRLGRRQVNGRWVEANSSENAFLPDEYEAAWRRWGERIERSVAKFRRGSQRAAEDARTELRDMLDRSALAALEIFVLNSEPNIAEELVSLIAERDDLVTSGSLARISVLASFPIVRETAASSLQTRPLDHYVPMLISEMSGQIVSRMNSILANGRITYRHEFVRESRDHEQVVVLDKVYDRRPQAVLTEDGGIPVPANANLLIEFARLEARIRAQRDIQQTVRQREQTMEAQNEWIRLRNRRIGEALRIATRAELPAVADQWWSWWDEQNEVTMTGPKEQAVRYSRDDELIETTPLLYSGPTLQQITQRRHECFAAGTLVWTDSGIRAIEQMRVGDRVVTQNIATGSIELGMVLETTVRPPGELLEIQTADGQQLQATPGHSFWVSGHGWMIARDLKSGMVLHSLDRPQKIAAITGGSKQEAYNLVVDRHHCYFVGSNRILSHDNTERRPTDSLIPGWHGE
;
A
#
# COMPACT_ATOMS: atom_id res chain seq x y z
N MET A 1 18.54 67.19 36.70
CA MET A 1 17.87 66.39 35.64
C MET A 1 18.22 64.93 35.88
N CYS A 2 17.61 64.34 36.91
CA CYS A 2 16.55 63.32 36.81
C CYS A 2 17.02 61.99 36.19
N LYS A 3 17.38 61.07 37.09
CA LYS A 3 17.37 59.61 36.90
C LYS A 3 15.93 59.15 37.06
N GLU A 4 15.35 58.45 36.08
CA GLU A 4 14.17 57.62 36.31
C GLU A 4 14.54 56.14 36.21
N LYS A 5 14.24 55.44 37.31
CA LYS A 5 14.30 53.99 37.47
C LYS A 5 13.11 53.39 36.72
N ILE A 6 13.35 52.62 35.65
CA ILE A 6 12.37 51.65 35.18
C ILE A 6 12.57 50.37 36.00
N SER A 7 11.53 50.03 36.75
CA SER A 7 11.48 48.92 37.71
C SER A 7 11.64 47.56 37.02
N TRP A 8 12.67 46.80 37.41
CA TRP A 8 12.91 45.40 37.03
C TRP A 8 11.93 44.39 37.67
N LEU A 9 10.87 44.86 38.36
CA LEU A 9 9.90 43.99 39.04
C LEU A 9 8.77 43.47 38.15
N SER A 10 8.63 43.95 36.91
CA SER A 10 7.56 43.49 36.01
C SER A 10 7.93 42.27 35.15
N LEU A 11 9.20 41.83 35.16
CA LEU A 11 9.69 40.70 34.34
C LEU A 11 9.86 39.39 35.12
N ILE A 12 9.81 39.42 36.45
CA ILE A 12 9.98 38.22 37.31
C ILE A 12 8.65 37.48 37.52
N LEU A 13 7.50 38.14 37.34
CA LEU A 13 6.18 37.50 37.41
C LEU A 13 5.81 36.69 36.15
N LEU A 14 6.47 36.93 35.01
CA LEU A 14 6.27 36.13 33.79
C LEU A 14 7.15 34.87 33.75
N ALA A 15 8.34 34.89 34.37
CA ALA A 15 9.24 33.74 34.40
C ALA A 15 8.75 32.64 35.36
N GLY A 16 8.18 32.99 36.52
CA GLY A 16 7.65 32.02 37.49
C GLY A 16 6.42 31.25 36.99
N GLY A 17 5.55 31.91 36.21
CA GLY A 17 4.39 31.26 35.59
C GLY A 17 4.76 30.34 34.43
N MET A 18 5.82 30.66 33.68
CA MET A 18 6.32 29.80 32.60
C MET A 18 6.99 28.52 33.11
N THR A 19 7.75 28.57 34.21
CA THR A 19 8.34 27.36 34.82
C THR A 19 7.29 26.42 35.41
N GLN A 20 6.26 26.97 36.07
CA GLN A 20 5.18 26.16 36.65
C GLN A 20 4.25 25.57 35.58
N ALA A 21 3.96 26.31 34.51
CA ALA A 21 3.21 25.80 33.36
C ALA A 21 3.97 24.68 32.64
N ASN A 22 5.30 24.83 32.48
CA ASN A 22 6.15 23.83 31.82
C ASN A 22 6.32 22.55 32.66
N GLU A 23 6.40 22.66 33.99
CA GLU A 23 6.38 21.51 34.91
C GLU A 23 5.02 20.78 34.89
N GLY A 24 3.90 21.53 34.83
CA GLY A 24 2.56 20.97 34.70
C GLY A 24 2.36 20.16 33.41
N THR A 25 2.83 20.69 32.28
CA THR A 25 2.76 20.00 30.99
C THR A 25 3.64 18.75 30.94
N GLU A 26 4.87 18.82 31.47
CA GLU A 26 5.77 17.65 31.54
C GLU A 26 5.19 16.54 32.45
N THR A 27 4.51 16.92 33.53
CA THR A 27 3.82 15.99 34.43
C THR A 27 2.59 15.38 33.74
N ALA A 28 1.80 16.18 33.01
CA ALA A 28 0.67 15.69 32.24
C ALA A 28 1.11 14.69 31.15
N ASP A 29 2.20 14.97 30.44
CA ASP A 29 2.83 14.06 29.47
C ASP A 29 3.21 12.71 30.10
N GLN A 30 3.77 12.72 31.32
CA GLN A 30 4.10 11.50 32.06
C GLN A 30 2.86 10.69 32.45
N LEU A 31 1.80 11.36 32.93
CA LEU A 31 0.53 10.72 33.27
C LEU A 31 -0.14 10.10 32.04
N VAL A 32 -0.07 10.76 30.88
CA VAL A 32 -0.58 10.23 29.61
C VAL A 32 0.22 9.00 29.15
N ARG A 33 1.55 9.03 29.26
CA ARG A 33 2.40 7.85 28.98
C ARG A 33 2.08 6.69 29.91
N GLU A 34 1.90 6.96 31.19
CA GLU A 34 1.51 5.92 32.15
C GLU A 34 0.11 5.38 31.84
N ALA A 35 -0.84 6.23 31.45
CA ALA A 35 -2.17 5.80 31.03
C ALA A 35 -2.11 4.88 29.80
N GLN A 36 -1.20 5.13 28.85
CA GLN A 36 -0.94 4.23 27.71
C GLN A 36 -0.43 2.85 28.17
N PHE A 37 0.52 2.80 29.12
CA PHE A 37 1.00 1.54 29.70
C PHE A 37 -0.10 0.77 30.43
N ARG A 38 -0.96 1.47 31.19
CA ARG A 38 -2.10 0.85 31.88
C ARG A 38 -3.11 0.26 30.89
N GLU A 39 -3.33 0.91 29.75
CA GLU A 39 -4.18 0.36 28.69
C GLU A 39 -3.59 -0.92 28.07
N ILE A 40 -2.29 -0.93 27.78
CA ILE A 40 -1.55 -2.11 27.30
C ILE A 40 -1.65 -3.27 28.30
N GLY A 41 -1.52 -2.98 29.60
CA GLY A 41 -1.69 -3.96 30.68
C GLY A 41 -3.13 -4.34 30.99
N GLY A 42 -4.12 -3.68 30.38
CA GLY A 42 -5.54 -3.91 30.61
C GLY A 42 -6.09 -3.38 31.94
N ASP A 43 -5.41 -2.45 32.59
CA ASP A 43 -5.88 -1.70 33.76
C ASP A 43 -6.60 -0.41 33.34
N LEU A 44 -7.81 -0.58 32.83
CA LEU A 44 -8.60 0.50 32.21
C LEU A 44 -9.12 1.53 33.23
N ALA A 45 -9.31 1.12 34.49
CA ALA A 45 -9.78 2.02 35.54
C ALA A 45 -8.69 3.04 35.90
N THR A 46 -7.46 2.57 36.12
CA THR A 46 -6.31 3.44 36.38
C THR A 46 -5.99 4.32 35.18
N ARG A 47 -6.06 3.76 33.96
CA ARG A 47 -5.93 4.54 32.71
C ARG A 47 -6.86 5.76 32.69
N ASN A 48 -8.14 5.58 33.01
CA ASN A 48 -9.10 6.68 33.00
C ASN A 48 -8.83 7.73 34.09
N ALA A 49 -8.42 7.30 35.29
CA ALA A 49 -8.04 8.21 36.36
C ALA A 49 -6.83 9.08 35.97
N LEU A 50 -5.80 8.47 35.37
CA LEU A 50 -4.59 9.17 34.93
C LEU A 50 -4.86 10.19 33.83
N LEU A 51 -5.73 9.88 32.86
CA LEU A 51 -6.11 10.84 31.83
C LEU A 51 -6.91 12.01 32.40
N ALA A 52 -7.81 11.74 33.36
CA ALA A 52 -8.55 12.80 34.03
C ALA A 52 -7.62 13.72 34.83
N GLU A 53 -6.61 13.16 35.50
CA GLU A 53 -5.59 13.92 36.22
C GLU A 53 -4.70 14.74 35.27
N ALA A 54 -4.26 14.15 34.15
CA ALA A 54 -3.50 14.87 33.12
C ALA A 54 -4.27 16.08 32.59
N LEU A 55 -5.57 15.94 32.34
CA LEU A 55 -6.44 17.03 31.89
C LEU A 55 -6.74 18.07 32.97
N GLN A 56 -6.53 17.78 34.26
CA GLN A 56 -6.57 18.79 35.31
C GLN A 56 -5.29 19.63 35.35
N LEU A 57 -4.16 19.05 34.96
CA LEU A 57 -2.87 19.73 34.90
C LEU A 57 -2.68 20.54 33.62
N ASP A 58 -3.10 19.99 32.48
CA ASP A 58 -3.12 20.64 31.18
C ASP A 58 -4.45 20.33 30.46
N GLU A 59 -5.38 21.28 30.56
CA GLU A 59 -6.72 21.14 29.99
C GLU A 59 -6.73 21.00 28.46
N ASP A 60 -5.70 21.49 27.78
CA ASP A 60 -5.57 21.46 26.33
C ASP A 60 -4.64 20.35 25.83
N HIS A 61 -4.20 19.46 26.74
CA HIS A 61 -3.29 18.38 26.41
C HIS A 61 -3.87 17.48 25.31
N ARG A 62 -3.29 17.62 24.10
CA ARG A 62 -3.88 17.10 22.86
C ARG A 62 -4.14 15.60 22.89
N LEU A 63 -3.14 14.82 23.32
CA LEU A 63 -3.27 13.36 23.35
C LEU A 63 -4.25 12.89 24.44
N ALA A 64 -4.25 13.52 25.62
CA ALA A 64 -5.18 13.21 26.69
C ALA A 64 -6.64 13.48 26.28
N ARG A 65 -6.88 14.61 25.58
CA ARG A 65 -8.19 14.96 25.02
C ARG A 65 -8.66 13.94 24.00
N HIS A 66 -7.83 13.61 23.00
CA HIS A 66 -8.18 12.59 22.01
C HIS A 66 -8.50 11.24 22.64
N ARG A 67 -7.66 10.77 23.58
CA ARG A 67 -7.90 9.50 24.29
C ARG A 67 -9.11 9.53 25.23
N SER A 68 -9.59 10.73 25.58
CA SER A 68 -10.82 10.92 26.35
C SER A 68 -12.05 11.15 25.46
N GLY A 69 -11.91 10.98 24.14
CA GLY A 69 -13.01 11.07 23.18
C GLY A 69 -13.35 12.46 22.70
N PHE A 70 -12.39 13.38 22.71
CA PHE A 70 -12.54 14.73 22.17
C PHE A 70 -11.88 14.85 20.79
N LEU A 71 -12.54 15.57 19.88
CA LEU A 71 -11.95 16.03 18.63
C LEU A 71 -11.70 17.53 18.70
N GLN A 72 -10.72 18.02 17.94
CA GLN A 72 -10.43 19.44 17.84
C GLN A 72 -11.10 20.01 16.58
N VAL A 73 -12.03 20.95 16.76
CA VAL A 73 -12.79 21.60 15.67
C VAL A 73 -12.60 23.11 15.80
N ASP A 74 -12.08 23.76 14.76
CA ASP A 74 -11.82 25.20 14.76
C ASP A 74 -11.03 25.71 15.98
N LYS A 75 -10.17 24.84 16.53
CA LYS A 75 -9.32 24.97 17.73
C LYS A 75 -10.00 24.67 19.07
N ASP A 76 -11.31 24.45 19.09
CA ASP A 76 -12.05 24.06 20.29
C ASP A 76 -12.09 22.54 20.46
N TRP A 77 -12.02 22.08 21.70
CA TRP A 77 -12.19 20.67 22.05
C TRP A 77 -13.68 20.34 22.24
N VAL A 78 -14.21 19.50 21.38
CA VAL A 78 -15.61 19.07 21.44
C VAL A 78 -15.64 17.56 21.67
N ALA A 79 -16.46 17.09 22.62
CA ALA A 79 -16.67 15.66 22.79
C ALA A 79 -17.28 15.10 21.49
N VAL A 80 -16.82 13.93 21.04
CA VAL A 80 -17.30 13.34 19.78
C VAL A 80 -18.82 13.16 19.79
N ASP A 81 -19.41 12.82 20.93
CA ASP A 81 -20.87 12.71 21.11
C ASP A 81 -21.59 14.04 20.91
N ASP A 82 -21.16 15.09 21.63
CA ASP A 82 -21.73 16.43 21.51
C ASP A 82 -21.56 17.00 20.10
N TRP A 83 -20.40 16.75 19.49
CA TRP A 83 -20.12 17.22 18.15
C TRP A 83 -21.06 16.61 17.12
N MET A 84 -21.33 15.30 17.21
CA MET A 84 -22.30 14.62 16.33
C MET A 84 -23.71 15.16 16.52
N ASP A 85 -24.14 15.39 17.76
CA ASP A 85 -25.49 15.91 18.06
C ASP A 85 -25.67 17.36 17.58
N GLN A 86 -24.58 18.13 17.54
CA GLN A 86 -24.57 19.54 17.12
C GLN A 86 -24.40 19.73 15.60
N GLN A 87 -24.03 18.69 14.84
CA GLN A 87 -23.88 18.80 13.38
C GLN A 87 -25.24 18.91 12.68
N GLN A 88 -25.74 20.13 12.51
CA GLN A 88 -26.69 20.40 11.42
C GLN A 88 -25.90 20.61 10.13
N PRO A 89 -26.02 19.73 9.12
CA PRO A 89 -25.26 19.87 7.89
C PRO A 89 -25.59 21.23 7.27
N ASN A 90 -24.54 22.05 7.05
CA ASN A 90 -24.74 23.35 6.43
C ASN A 90 -25.42 23.19 5.05
N ARG A 91 -26.05 24.25 4.55
CA ARG A 91 -26.85 24.20 3.30
C ARG A 91 -26.07 23.63 2.11
N ILE A 92 -24.75 23.85 2.05
CA ILE A 92 -23.89 23.35 0.98
C ILE A 92 -23.72 21.83 1.11
N ARG A 93 -23.53 21.32 2.32
CA ARG A 93 -23.41 19.90 2.60
C ARG A 93 -24.70 19.12 2.33
N MET A 94 -25.85 19.67 2.68
CA MET A 94 -27.14 19.05 2.30
C MET A 94 -27.31 18.96 0.77
N GLN A 95 -26.83 19.98 0.03
CA GLN A 95 -26.84 19.93 -1.43
C GLN A 95 -25.88 18.88 -1.98
N TYR A 96 -24.70 18.74 -1.37
CA TYR A 96 -23.72 17.72 -1.71
C TYR A 96 -24.32 16.32 -1.55
N VAL A 97 -24.86 15.98 -0.37
CA VAL A 97 -25.45 14.67 -0.09
C VAL A 97 -26.54 14.34 -1.11
N ARG A 98 -27.45 15.29 -1.37
CA ARG A 98 -28.52 15.11 -2.37
C ARG A 98 -27.97 14.88 -3.78
N LYS A 99 -26.93 15.61 -4.18
CA LYS A 99 -26.29 15.44 -5.50
C LYS A 99 -25.61 14.10 -5.60
N ARG A 100 -24.77 13.76 -4.62
CA ARG A 100 -24.06 12.49 -4.51
C ARG A 100 -25.01 11.30 -4.62
N ASP A 101 -26.11 11.33 -3.88
CA ASP A 101 -27.09 10.24 -3.87
C ASP A 101 -27.85 10.07 -5.21
N GLN A 102 -27.79 11.08 -6.09
CA GLN A 102 -28.38 11.06 -7.44
C GLN A 102 -27.32 10.84 -8.54
N THR A 103 -26.04 10.87 -8.19
CA THR A 103 -24.94 10.73 -9.16
C THR A 103 -24.76 9.27 -9.52
N ALA A 104 -24.81 8.98 -10.82
CA ALA A 104 -24.53 7.64 -11.34
C ALA A 104 -23.05 7.28 -11.13
N ASP A 105 -22.77 6.00 -10.88
CA ASP A 105 -21.42 5.53 -10.62
C ASP A 105 -20.65 5.26 -11.93
N THR A 106 -20.36 6.35 -12.65
CA THR A 106 -19.57 6.35 -13.89
C THR A 106 -18.47 7.39 -13.79
N ALA A 107 -17.32 7.16 -14.45
CA ALA A 107 -16.19 8.10 -14.40
C ALA A 107 -16.61 9.54 -14.75
N ALA A 108 -17.42 9.72 -15.80
CA ALA A 108 -17.91 11.03 -16.21
C ALA A 108 -18.81 11.71 -15.15
N ALA A 109 -19.73 10.97 -14.54
CA ALA A 109 -20.65 11.53 -13.55
C ALA A 109 -19.94 11.83 -12.21
N GLN A 110 -19.00 10.97 -11.80
CA GLN A 110 -18.16 11.18 -10.61
C GLN A 110 -17.21 12.38 -10.80
N LEU A 111 -16.64 12.56 -12.00
CA LEU A 111 -15.83 13.74 -12.32
C LEU A 111 -16.67 15.03 -12.29
N ALA A 112 -17.89 14.99 -12.84
CA ALA A 112 -18.79 16.15 -12.78
C ALA A 112 -19.15 16.52 -11.33
N LEU A 113 -19.33 15.52 -10.46
CA LEU A 113 -19.53 15.76 -9.03
C LEU A 113 -18.27 16.31 -8.35
N ALA A 114 -17.09 15.77 -8.64
CA ALA A 114 -15.81 16.30 -8.16
C ALA A 114 -15.62 17.78 -8.55
N ASN A 115 -15.95 18.14 -9.80
CA ASN A 115 -15.92 19.53 -10.28
C ASN A 115 -16.88 20.44 -9.52
N TRP A 116 -18.08 19.94 -9.22
CA TRP A 116 -19.04 20.67 -8.40
C TRP A 116 -18.51 20.87 -6.98
N CYS A 117 -17.93 19.83 -6.35
CA CYS A 117 -17.30 19.91 -5.03
C CYS A 117 -16.17 20.96 -5.00
N ALA A 118 -15.26 20.92 -5.98
CA ALA A 118 -14.18 21.90 -6.14
C ALA A 118 -14.71 23.33 -6.21
N SER A 119 -15.77 23.57 -7.01
CA SER A 119 -16.40 24.90 -7.15
C SER A 119 -17.02 25.44 -5.84
N ARG A 120 -17.29 24.54 -4.89
CA ARG A 120 -17.88 24.84 -3.58
C ARG A 120 -16.86 24.74 -2.43
N LYS A 121 -15.58 24.54 -2.75
CA LYS A 121 -14.48 24.35 -1.79
C LYS A 121 -14.67 23.14 -0.88
N LEU A 122 -15.33 22.10 -1.39
CA LEU A 122 -15.47 20.80 -0.73
C LEU A 122 -14.33 19.89 -1.18
N PHE A 123 -13.11 20.17 -0.72
CA PHE A 123 -11.90 19.53 -1.25
C PHE A 123 -11.75 18.05 -0.85
N ASP A 124 -12.22 17.67 0.35
CA ASP A 124 -12.21 16.27 0.78
C ASP A 124 -13.19 15.44 -0.07
N GLU A 125 -14.40 15.97 -0.30
CA GLU A 125 -15.40 15.35 -1.18
C GLU A 125 -14.93 15.29 -2.64
N GLU A 126 -14.30 16.35 -3.13
CA GLU A 126 -13.65 16.37 -4.44
C GLU A 126 -12.65 15.21 -4.56
N THR A 127 -11.75 15.07 -3.58
CA THR A 127 -10.72 14.04 -3.55
C THR A 127 -11.34 12.64 -3.59
N ALA A 128 -12.38 12.38 -2.78
CA ALA A 128 -13.09 11.10 -2.77
C ALA A 128 -13.68 10.74 -4.14
N HIS A 129 -14.29 11.71 -4.82
CA HIS A 129 -14.85 11.49 -6.15
C HIS A 129 -13.76 11.34 -7.23
N LEU A 130 -12.63 12.04 -7.12
CA LEU A 130 -11.49 11.82 -8.02
C LEU A 130 -10.88 10.43 -7.85
N HIS A 131 -10.74 9.93 -6.61
CA HIS A 131 -10.37 8.54 -6.36
C HIS A 131 -11.35 7.58 -7.04
N ARG A 132 -12.67 7.84 -6.94
CA ARG A 132 -13.67 7.02 -7.64
C ARG A 132 -13.57 7.09 -9.16
N VAL A 133 -13.23 8.24 -9.74
CA VAL A 133 -12.95 8.38 -11.17
C VAL A 133 -11.79 7.49 -11.60
N VAL A 134 -10.65 7.56 -10.89
CA VAL A 134 -9.48 6.71 -11.19
C VAL A 134 -9.80 5.23 -10.99
N GLN A 135 -10.65 4.88 -10.03
CA GLN A 135 -11.12 3.52 -9.84
C GLN A 135 -11.99 2.99 -11.00
N LEU A 136 -12.80 3.86 -11.61
CA LEU A 136 -13.67 3.52 -12.73
C LEU A 136 -12.94 3.62 -14.08
N GLN A 137 -11.89 4.44 -14.15
CA GLN A 137 -11.06 4.67 -15.32
C GLN A 137 -9.63 5.04 -14.86
N SER A 138 -8.76 4.04 -14.75
CA SER A 138 -7.43 4.17 -14.14
C SER A 138 -6.46 5.06 -14.91
N ASP A 139 -6.65 5.21 -16.22
CA ASP A 139 -5.86 6.07 -17.10
C ASP A 139 -6.42 7.50 -17.21
N HIS A 140 -7.46 7.85 -16.44
CA HIS A 140 -8.10 9.17 -16.52
C HIS A 140 -7.14 10.29 -16.13
N GLU A 141 -6.62 11.00 -17.13
CA GLU A 141 -5.51 11.95 -16.98
C GLU A 141 -5.83 13.08 -15.99
N GLU A 142 -6.98 13.76 -16.14
CA GLU A 142 -7.35 14.88 -15.26
C GLU A 142 -7.44 14.47 -13.79
N ALA A 143 -8.06 13.33 -13.50
CA ALA A 143 -8.24 12.84 -12.14
C ALA A 143 -6.90 12.42 -11.51
N ASN A 144 -6.06 11.72 -12.26
CA ASN A 144 -4.72 11.34 -11.80
C ASN A 144 -3.86 12.58 -11.51
N GLN A 145 -3.89 13.61 -12.36
CA GLN A 145 -3.16 14.86 -12.15
C GLN A 145 -3.65 15.62 -10.91
N ARG A 146 -4.97 15.74 -10.73
CA ARG A 146 -5.56 16.42 -9.56
C ARG A 146 -5.33 15.68 -8.25
N LEU A 147 -5.18 14.36 -8.29
CA LEU A 147 -4.72 13.54 -7.15
C LEU A 147 -3.20 13.60 -6.92
N GLY A 148 -2.45 14.39 -7.71
CA GLY A 148 -1.00 14.52 -7.56
C GLY A 148 -0.21 13.28 -7.99
N ARG A 149 -0.80 12.39 -8.79
CA ARG A 149 -0.12 11.21 -9.34
C ARG A 149 0.74 11.64 -10.53
N ARG A 150 1.88 10.97 -10.70
CA ARG A 150 2.81 11.21 -11.81
C ARG A 150 2.91 10.00 -12.71
N GLN A 151 3.26 10.21 -13.97
CA GLN A 151 3.47 9.13 -14.91
C GLN A 151 4.92 8.65 -14.87
N VAL A 152 5.15 7.37 -14.54
CA VAL A 152 6.46 6.71 -14.58
C VAL A 152 6.34 5.50 -15.47
N ASN A 153 7.15 5.43 -16.53
CA ASN A 153 7.14 4.33 -17.51
C ASN A 153 5.75 4.04 -18.13
N GLY A 154 4.90 5.06 -18.28
CA GLY A 154 3.52 4.93 -18.79
C GLY A 154 2.47 4.60 -17.73
N ARG A 155 2.84 4.39 -16.46
CA ARG A 155 1.93 4.09 -15.33
C ARG A 155 1.74 5.33 -14.45
N TRP A 156 0.50 5.59 -14.03
CA TRP A 156 0.21 6.58 -12.98
C TRP A 156 0.55 6.00 -11.61
N VAL A 157 1.48 6.65 -10.91
CA VAL A 157 1.96 6.30 -9.57
C VAL A 157 1.74 7.50 -8.66
N GLU A 158 1.49 7.28 -7.36
CA GLU A 158 1.43 8.41 -6.44
C GLU A 158 2.81 9.06 -6.35
N ALA A 159 2.87 10.40 -6.25
CA ALA A 159 4.15 11.09 -6.17
C ALA A 159 5.04 10.59 -5.01
N ASN A 160 4.41 10.06 -3.95
CA ASN A 160 5.06 9.54 -2.74
C ASN A 160 4.84 8.02 -2.53
N SER A 161 4.34 7.26 -3.51
CA SER A 161 4.17 5.81 -3.32
C SER A 161 5.54 5.15 -3.18
N SER A 162 5.75 4.49 -2.04
CA SER A 162 6.88 3.61 -1.72
C SER A 162 7.09 2.48 -2.74
N GLU A 163 6.13 2.23 -3.64
CA GLU A 163 6.30 1.35 -4.82
C GLU A 163 7.41 1.79 -5.80
N ASN A 164 7.90 3.04 -5.70
CA ASN A 164 9.06 3.52 -6.45
C ASN A 164 10.34 3.65 -5.61
N ALA A 165 10.32 3.23 -4.35
CA ALA A 165 11.48 3.28 -3.48
C ALA A 165 12.33 2.00 -3.63
N PHE A 166 12.88 1.75 -4.81
CA PHE A 166 14.22 1.14 -4.88
C PHE A 166 15.23 2.21 -4.46
N LEU A 167 15.08 2.68 -3.22
CA LEU A 167 15.74 3.74 -2.48
C LEU A 167 17.09 4.20 -3.04
N PRO A 168 17.17 5.02 -4.11
CA PRO A 168 18.45 5.54 -4.57
C PRO A 168 18.89 6.65 -3.61
N ASP A 169 17.96 7.55 -3.28
CA ASP A 169 18.24 8.77 -2.50
C ASP A 169 18.56 8.47 -1.02
N GLU A 170 17.85 7.53 -0.40
CA GLU A 170 18.12 7.14 1.00
C GLU A 170 19.41 6.32 1.12
N TYR A 171 19.69 5.39 0.19
CA TYR A 171 20.96 4.65 0.20
C TYR A 171 22.13 5.57 -0.12
N GLU A 172 21.95 6.53 -1.03
CA GLU A 172 22.98 7.54 -1.32
C GLU A 172 23.22 8.46 -0.13
N ALA A 173 22.17 8.93 0.56
CA ALA A 173 22.30 9.74 1.78
C ALA A 173 22.96 8.96 2.92
N ALA A 174 22.54 7.70 3.13
CA ALA A 174 23.13 6.81 4.13
C ALA A 174 24.61 6.52 3.81
N TRP A 175 24.94 6.25 2.54
CA TRP A 175 26.30 6.01 2.09
C TRP A 175 27.19 7.24 2.29
N ARG A 176 26.72 8.43 1.90
CA ARG A 176 27.45 9.70 2.10
C ARG A 176 27.71 9.98 3.58
N ARG A 177 26.76 9.66 4.46
CA ARG A 177 26.86 9.95 5.89
C ARG A 177 27.69 8.91 6.66
N TRP A 178 27.58 7.64 6.30
CA TRP A 178 28.09 6.53 7.12
C TRP A 178 29.14 5.65 6.44
N GLY A 179 29.24 5.68 5.11
CA GLY A 179 30.06 4.76 4.32
C GLY A 179 31.51 4.67 4.79
N GLU A 180 32.20 5.81 4.95
CA GLU A 180 33.61 5.84 5.38
C GLU A 180 33.81 5.33 6.82
N ARG A 181 32.84 5.55 7.71
CA ARG A 181 32.91 5.07 9.10
C ARG A 181 32.70 3.56 9.15
N ILE A 182 31.68 3.06 8.45
CA ILE A 182 31.39 1.64 8.36
C ILE A 182 32.55 0.90 7.70
N GLU A 183 33.14 1.44 6.62
CA GLU A 183 34.30 0.82 5.96
C GLU A 183 35.48 0.65 6.91
N ARG A 184 35.78 1.67 7.72
CA ARG A 184 36.86 1.61 8.72
C ARG A 184 36.61 0.55 9.78
N SER A 185 35.38 0.42 10.26
CA SER A 185 35.02 -0.62 11.24
C SER A 185 35.03 -2.01 10.59
N VAL A 186 34.50 -2.15 9.37
CA VAL A 186 34.51 -3.41 8.60
C VAL A 186 35.95 -3.88 8.30
N ALA A 187 36.86 -2.95 8.00
CA ALA A 187 38.27 -3.27 7.76
C ALA A 187 38.98 -3.88 8.99
N LYS A 188 38.46 -3.69 10.20
CA LYS A 188 38.99 -4.33 11.41
C LYS A 188 38.71 -5.83 11.46
N PHE A 189 37.57 -6.29 10.93
CA PHE A 189 37.28 -7.73 10.82
C PHE A 189 38.33 -8.45 9.97
N ARG A 190 38.83 -7.80 8.90
CA ARG A 190 39.88 -8.34 8.02
C ARG A 190 41.24 -8.51 8.72
N ARG A 191 41.47 -7.84 9.86
CA ARG A 191 42.74 -7.95 10.60
C ARG A 191 42.84 -9.26 11.39
N GLY A 192 41.73 -9.98 11.57
CA GLY A 192 41.71 -11.35 12.09
C GLY A 192 42.02 -11.52 13.58
N SER A 193 42.16 -10.45 14.38
CA SER A 193 42.31 -10.55 15.83
C SER A 193 40.96 -10.43 16.54
N GLN A 194 40.74 -11.24 17.58
CA GLN A 194 39.48 -11.26 18.34
C GLN A 194 39.13 -9.86 18.90
N ARG A 195 40.13 -9.16 19.46
CA ARG A 195 39.94 -7.80 19.98
C ARG A 195 39.51 -6.80 18.89
N ALA A 196 40.10 -6.88 17.70
CA ALA A 196 39.71 -5.99 16.61
C ALA A 196 38.28 -6.27 16.10
N ALA A 197 37.85 -7.54 16.14
CA ALA A 197 36.48 -7.92 15.80
C ALA A 197 35.47 -7.43 16.85
N GLU A 198 35.79 -7.56 18.15
CA GLU A 198 34.94 -7.04 19.24
C GLU A 198 34.83 -5.51 19.22
N ASP A 199 35.95 -4.81 18.97
CA ASP A 199 35.97 -3.37 18.77
C ASP A 199 35.10 -2.96 17.56
N ALA A 200 35.17 -3.70 16.45
CA ALA A 200 34.35 -3.44 15.27
C ALA A 200 32.86 -3.64 15.53
N ARG A 201 32.48 -4.74 16.20
CA ARG A 201 31.08 -5.01 16.57
C ARG A 201 30.50 -3.90 17.44
N THR A 202 31.27 -3.43 18.42
CA THR A 202 30.83 -2.34 19.31
C THR A 202 30.61 -1.06 18.54
N GLU A 203 31.57 -0.64 17.71
CA GLU A 203 31.44 0.57 16.89
C GLU A 203 30.26 0.50 15.91
N LEU A 204 30.05 -0.64 15.26
CA LEU A 204 28.95 -0.81 14.31
C LEU A 204 27.59 -0.83 15.02
N ARG A 205 27.51 -1.44 16.20
CA ARG A 205 26.30 -1.44 17.04
C ARG A 205 25.93 -0.03 17.47
N ASP A 206 26.89 0.76 17.91
CA ASP A 206 26.67 2.16 18.31
C ASP A 206 26.24 3.05 17.13
N MET A 207 26.60 2.67 15.90
CA MET A 207 26.16 3.35 14.68
C MET A 207 24.84 2.83 14.13
N LEU A 208 24.31 1.72 14.64
CA LEU A 208 23.15 1.00 14.09
C LEU A 208 21.81 1.69 14.46
N ASP A 209 21.68 2.94 14.00
CA ASP A 209 20.42 3.68 13.93
C ASP A 209 19.71 3.42 12.58
N ARG A 210 18.45 3.87 12.45
CA ARG A 210 17.66 3.72 11.22
C ARG A 210 18.37 4.28 9.97
N SER A 211 19.27 5.25 10.12
CA SER A 211 19.95 5.93 9.01
C SER A 211 21.23 5.23 8.52
N ALA A 212 21.84 4.37 9.33
CA ALA A 212 23.04 3.63 8.96
C ALA A 212 22.74 2.24 8.35
N LEU A 213 21.55 1.68 8.62
CA LEU A 213 21.15 0.34 8.19
C LEU A 213 21.26 0.13 6.66
N ALA A 214 20.82 1.10 5.86
CA ALA A 214 20.92 1.01 4.39
C ALA A 214 22.37 0.93 3.89
N ALA A 215 23.29 1.65 4.55
CA ALA A 215 24.72 1.58 4.23
C ALA A 215 25.32 0.23 4.66
N LEU A 216 24.94 -0.29 5.83
CA LEU A 216 25.34 -1.63 6.27
C LEU A 216 24.87 -2.72 5.32
N GLU A 217 23.65 -2.63 4.80
CA GLU A 217 23.11 -3.56 3.79
C GLU A 217 24.00 -3.58 2.53
N ILE A 218 24.44 -2.41 2.03
CA ILE A 218 25.40 -2.34 0.91
C ILE A 218 26.68 -3.11 1.25
N PHE A 219 27.24 -2.93 2.44
CA PHE A 219 28.45 -3.64 2.85
C PHE A 219 28.23 -5.16 2.92
N VAL A 220 27.09 -5.63 3.44
CA VAL A 220 26.74 -7.06 3.45
C VAL A 220 26.74 -7.63 2.03
N LEU A 221 26.09 -6.94 1.09
CA LEU A 221 25.96 -7.40 -0.30
C LEU A 221 27.29 -7.43 -1.07
N ASN A 222 28.29 -6.66 -0.62
CA ASN A 222 29.57 -6.50 -1.30
C ASN A 222 30.79 -7.05 -0.52
N SER A 223 30.57 -7.69 0.64
CA SER A 223 31.65 -8.24 1.48
C SER A 223 31.87 -9.74 1.26
N GLU A 224 33.03 -10.22 1.71
CA GLU A 224 33.34 -11.66 1.82
C GLU A 224 32.38 -12.37 2.79
N PRO A 225 32.07 -13.66 2.58
CA PRO A 225 31.00 -14.37 3.30
C PRO A 225 31.14 -14.27 4.83
N ASN A 226 32.33 -14.51 5.38
CA ASN A 226 32.56 -14.46 6.83
C ASN A 226 32.24 -13.07 7.43
N ILE A 227 32.58 -11.99 6.71
CA ILE A 227 32.31 -10.62 7.16
C ILE A 227 30.83 -10.30 6.97
N ALA A 228 30.25 -10.69 5.85
CA ALA A 228 28.83 -10.49 5.58
C ALA A 228 27.94 -11.20 6.61
N GLU A 229 28.29 -12.41 7.06
CA GLU A 229 27.57 -13.13 8.12
C GLU A 229 27.65 -12.42 9.49
N GLU A 230 28.82 -11.87 9.84
CA GLU A 230 28.98 -11.06 11.05
C GLU A 230 28.12 -9.79 10.99
N LEU A 231 28.10 -9.12 9.85
CA LEU A 231 27.27 -7.94 9.63
C LEU A 231 25.76 -8.28 9.67
N VAL A 232 25.35 -9.41 9.10
CA VAL A 232 23.96 -9.91 9.20
C VAL A 232 23.60 -10.19 10.65
N SER A 233 24.51 -10.79 11.43
CA SER A 233 24.29 -11.08 12.85
C SER A 233 24.11 -9.79 13.65
N LEU A 234 24.93 -8.76 13.38
CA LEU A 234 24.79 -7.43 13.99
C LEU A 234 23.46 -6.75 13.62
N ILE A 235 23.07 -6.80 12.35
CA ILE A 235 21.76 -6.30 11.90
C ILE A 235 20.65 -7.04 12.64
N ALA A 236 20.76 -8.36 12.78
CA ALA A 236 19.73 -9.19 13.40
C ALA A 236 19.49 -8.92 14.90
N GLU A 237 20.42 -8.25 15.60
CA GLU A 237 20.25 -7.87 17.02
C GLU A 237 19.07 -6.91 17.25
N ARG A 238 18.64 -6.16 16.23
CA ARG A 238 17.48 -5.27 16.30
C ARG A 238 16.22 -5.97 15.78
N ASP A 239 15.20 -6.07 16.62
CA ASP A 239 13.90 -6.63 16.23
C ASP A 239 12.89 -5.52 15.89
N ASP A 240 13.10 -4.87 14.75
CA ASP A 240 12.19 -3.86 14.21
C ASP A 240 11.85 -4.12 12.74
N LEU A 241 10.81 -3.44 12.24
CA LEU A 241 10.32 -3.61 10.87
C LEU A 241 11.39 -3.33 9.81
N VAL A 242 12.13 -2.24 9.94
CA VAL A 242 13.11 -1.80 8.94
C VAL A 242 14.24 -2.83 8.83
N THR A 243 14.68 -3.34 9.97
CA THR A 243 15.68 -4.40 10.07
C THR A 243 15.17 -5.71 9.46
N SER A 244 13.91 -6.07 9.71
CA SER A 244 13.27 -7.26 9.12
C SER A 244 13.23 -7.18 7.59
N GLY A 245 12.88 -6.01 7.05
CA GLY A 245 12.93 -5.74 5.62
C GLY A 245 14.35 -5.83 5.04
N SER A 246 15.37 -5.32 5.75
CA SER A 246 16.78 -5.44 5.31
C SER A 246 17.25 -6.90 5.29
N LEU A 247 17.01 -7.67 6.35
CA LEU A 247 17.33 -9.10 6.40
C LEU A 247 16.63 -9.88 5.28
N ALA A 248 15.37 -9.57 4.99
CA ALA A 248 14.64 -10.19 3.90
C ALA A 248 15.22 -9.83 2.52
N ARG A 249 15.64 -8.59 2.26
CA ARG A 249 16.37 -8.25 1.04
C ARG A 249 17.72 -8.97 0.94
N ILE A 250 18.49 -9.00 2.03
CA ILE A 250 19.78 -9.72 2.09
C ILE A 250 19.58 -11.21 1.79
N SER A 251 18.53 -11.83 2.35
CA SER A 251 18.20 -13.24 2.15
C SER A 251 17.93 -13.63 0.68
N VAL A 252 17.66 -12.64 -0.18
CA VAL A 252 17.44 -12.84 -1.62
C VAL A 252 18.63 -12.34 -2.45
N LEU A 253 19.16 -11.17 -2.12
CA LEU A 253 20.12 -10.45 -2.95
C LEU A 253 21.56 -10.90 -2.72
N ALA A 254 21.92 -11.38 -1.52
CA ALA A 254 23.31 -11.70 -1.21
C ALA A 254 23.87 -12.79 -2.15
N SER A 255 25.10 -12.57 -2.62
CA SER A 255 25.78 -13.44 -3.58
C SER A 255 26.03 -14.84 -3.01
N PHE A 256 26.40 -14.92 -1.73
CA PHE A 256 26.78 -16.16 -1.07
C PHE A 256 25.57 -16.87 -0.43
N PRO A 257 25.37 -18.18 -0.67
CA PRO A 257 24.28 -18.95 -0.05
C PRO A 257 24.26 -18.87 1.47
N ILE A 258 25.42 -19.01 2.11
CA ILE A 258 25.53 -18.98 3.57
C ILE A 258 25.01 -17.66 4.16
N VAL A 259 25.34 -16.52 3.53
CA VAL A 259 24.84 -15.19 3.97
C VAL A 259 23.32 -15.09 3.81
N ARG A 260 22.77 -15.65 2.72
CA ARG A 260 21.32 -15.69 2.50
C ARG A 260 20.62 -16.54 3.55
N GLU A 261 21.16 -17.72 3.86
CA GLU A 261 20.63 -18.64 4.86
C GLU A 261 20.69 -18.05 6.26
N THR A 262 21.79 -17.39 6.63
CA THR A 262 21.95 -16.68 7.90
C THR A 262 20.90 -15.55 8.02
N ALA A 263 20.73 -14.75 6.97
CA ALA A 263 19.73 -13.67 6.97
C ALA A 263 18.29 -14.21 7.06
N ALA A 264 17.96 -15.26 6.30
CA ALA A 264 16.64 -15.90 6.35
C ALA A 264 16.37 -16.56 7.71
N SER A 265 17.38 -17.17 8.32
CA SER A 265 17.26 -17.79 9.65
C SER A 265 16.96 -16.76 10.74
N SER A 266 17.57 -15.57 10.64
CA SER A 266 17.32 -14.44 11.54
C SER A 266 15.90 -13.85 11.44
N LEU A 267 15.12 -14.24 10.41
CA LEU A 267 13.71 -13.86 10.28
C LEU A 267 12.74 -14.83 10.99
N GLN A 268 13.19 -16.02 11.40
CA GLN A 268 12.30 -17.05 11.96
C GLN A 268 11.58 -16.62 13.26
N THR A 269 12.20 -15.73 14.03
CA THR A 269 11.64 -15.22 15.28
C THR A 269 10.79 -13.97 15.09
N ARG A 270 10.72 -13.44 13.85
CA ARG A 270 10.07 -12.17 13.56
C ARG A 270 8.64 -12.36 13.06
N PRO A 271 7.74 -11.39 13.28
CA PRO A 271 6.38 -11.42 12.72
C PRO A 271 6.41 -11.58 11.20
N LEU A 272 5.55 -12.46 10.67
CA LEU A 272 5.56 -12.81 9.24
C LEU A 272 5.20 -11.59 8.36
N ASP A 273 4.32 -10.73 8.83
CA ASP A 273 3.85 -9.51 8.16
C ASP A 273 4.96 -8.47 7.96
N HIS A 274 6.06 -8.54 8.72
CA HIS A 274 7.20 -7.65 8.56
C HIS A 274 8.01 -7.91 7.27
N TYR A 275 7.94 -9.11 6.71
CA TYR A 275 8.83 -9.50 5.60
C TYR A 275 8.19 -10.37 4.52
N VAL A 276 7.20 -11.21 4.85
CA VAL A 276 6.55 -12.09 3.87
C VAL A 276 5.89 -11.30 2.74
N PRO A 277 5.08 -10.25 2.99
CA PRO A 277 4.46 -9.45 1.92
C PRO A 277 5.48 -8.89 0.92
N MET A 278 6.61 -8.38 1.42
CA MET A 278 7.70 -7.84 0.61
C MET A 278 8.37 -8.92 -0.24
N LEU A 279 8.57 -10.13 0.29
CA LEU A 279 9.19 -11.22 -0.45
C LEU A 279 8.27 -11.75 -1.54
N ILE A 280 7.00 -11.99 -1.22
CA ILE A 280 6.05 -12.57 -2.18
C ILE A 280 5.60 -11.56 -3.26
N SER A 281 5.62 -10.25 -2.98
CA SER A 281 5.36 -9.21 -3.99
C SER A 281 6.43 -9.19 -5.07
N GLU A 282 7.66 -9.60 -4.74
CA GLU A 282 8.76 -9.71 -5.67
C GLU A 282 8.72 -11.02 -6.50
N MET A 283 7.85 -11.98 -6.16
CA MET A 283 7.66 -13.17 -6.99
C MET A 283 6.81 -12.85 -8.23
N SER A 284 6.97 -13.64 -9.28
CA SER A 284 6.10 -13.56 -10.47
C SER A 284 5.97 -14.90 -11.17
N GLY A 285 4.87 -15.12 -11.88
CA GLY A 285 4.72 -16.20 -12.84
C GLY A 285 5.69 -16.06 -14.01
N GLN A 286 5.88 -17.14 -14.77
CA GLN A 286 6.64 -17.07 -16.01
C GLN A 286 5.88 -16.23 -17.04
N ILE A 287 6.63 -15.53 -17.88
CA ILE A 287 6.10 -14.86 -19.05
C ILE A 287 5.67 -15.94 -20.05
N VAL A 288 4.39 -15.92 -20.42
CA VAL A 288 3.83 -16.77 -21.47
C VAL A 288 3.45 -15.93 -22.67
N SER A 289 3.62 -16.46 -23.87
CA SER A 289 3.26 -15.74 -25.09
C SER A 289 2.00 -16.29 -25.75
N ARG A 290 1.23 -15.41 -26.40
CA ARG A 290 0.11 -15.76 -27.28
C ARG A 290 0.30 -15.06 -28.61
N MET A 291 0.03 -15.76 -29.70
CA MET A 291 0.26 -15.25 -31.05
C MET A 291 -1.03 -15.31 -31.86
N ASN A 292 -1.30 -14.25 -32.60
CA ASN A 292 -2.38 -14.22 -33.57
C ASN A 292 -1.92 -13.49 -34.84
N SER A 293 -2.40 -13.93 -36.00
CA SER A 293 -2.14 -13.27 -37.27
C SER A 293 -3.44 -13.13 -38.06
N ILE A 294 -3.80 -11.89 -38.41
CA ILE A 294 -5.03 -11.57 -39.13
C ILE A 294 -4.64 -11.07 -40.53
N LEU A 295 -5.21 -11.69 -41.56
CA LEU A 295 -5.12 -11.22 -42.94
C LEU A 295 -6.40 -10.46 -43.30
N ALA A 296 -6.29 -9.16 -43.55
CA ALA A 296 -7.42 -8.33 -43.96
C ALA A 296 -6.98 -7.33 -45.04
N ASN A 297 -7.73 -7.25 -46.15
CA ASN A 297 -7.51 -6.28 -47.23
C ASN A 297 -6.08 -6.25 -47.81
N GLY A 298 -5.40 -7.41 -47.85
CA GLY A 298 -4.02 -7.52 -48.34
C GLY A 298 -2.94 -7.14 -47.33
N ARG A 299 -3.33 -6.74 -46.10
CA ARG A 299 -2.44 -6.49 -44.96
C ARG A 299 -2.37 -7.71 -44.06
N ILE A 300 -1.17 -8.04 -43.58
CA ILE A 300 -0.96 -9.04 -42.54
C ILE A 300 -0.70 -8.29 -41.24
N THR A 301 -1.60 -8.42 -40.28
CA THR A 301 -1.37 -7.91 -38.91
C THR A 301 -0.96 -9.08 -38.04
N TYR A 302 0.27 -9.04 -37.56
CA TYR A 302 0.81 -9.99 -36.59
C TYR A 302 0.72 -9.39 -35.19
N ARG A 303 0.10 -10.10 -34.25
CA ARG A 303 0.01 -9.73 -32.83
C ARG A 303 0.74 -10.77 -31.99
N HIS A 304 1.64 -10.29 -31.13
CA HIS A 304 2.33 -11.09 -30.12
C HIS A 304 2.01 -10.51 -28.74
N GLU A 305 1.33 -11.28 -27.91
CA GLU A 305 1.01 -10.91 -26.54
C GLU A 305 1.95 -11.65 -25.61
N PHE A 306 2.52 -10.95 -24.62
CA PHE A 306 3.29 -11.54 -23.52
C PHE A 306 2.55 -11.27 -22.23
N VAL A 307 2.38 -12.31 -21.42
CA VAL A 307 1.56 -12.25 -20.21
C VAL A 307 2.39 -12.73 -19.04
N ARG A 308 2.46 -11.94 -17.97
CA ARG A 308 3.16 -12.28 -16.74
C ARG A 308 2.28 -12.03 -15.54
N GLU A 309 2.11 -13.05 -14.72
CA GLU A 309 1.37 -12.93 -13.47
C GLU A 309 2.26 -12.37 -12.35
N SER A 310 1.76 -11.40 -11.59
CA SER A 310 2.29 -10.99 -10.29
C SER A 310 1.25 -11.29 -9.21
N ARG A 311 1.55 -10.95 -7.94
CA ARG A 311 0.62 -11.18 -6.83
C ARG A 311 -0.76 -10.55 -7.09
N ASP A 312 -0.77 -9.27 -7.45
CA ASP A 312 -2.01 -8.49 -7.55
C ASP A 312 -2.48 -8.26 -9.00
N HIS A 313 -1.62 -8.44 -10.00
CA HIS A 313 -1.91 -8.07 -11.39
C HIS A 313 -1.42 -9.12 -12.40
N GLU A 314 -2.00 -9.12 -13.59
CA GLU A 314 -1.49 -9.79 -14.78
C GLU A 314 -0.94 -8.72 -15.74
N GLN A 315 0.36 -8.71 -15.97
CA GLN A 315 0.99 -7.77 -16.89
C GLN A 315 0.90 -8.32 -18.31
N VAL A 316 0.27 -7.58 -19.22
CA VAL A 316 0.10 -7.98 -20.62
C VAL A 316 0.83 -6.99 -21.52
N VAL A 317 1.81 -7.43 -22.28
CA VAL A 317 2.46 -6.64 -23.32
C VAL A 317 1.94 -7.09 -24.68
N VAL A 318 1.29 -6.20 -25.41
CA VAL A 318 0.77 -6.48 -26.76
C VAL A 318 1.67 -5.79 -27.78
N LEU A 319 2.24 -6.59 -28.68
CA LEU A 319 3.10 -6.11 -29.77
C LEU A 319 2.44 -6.41 -31.12
N ASP A 320 1.98 -5.36 -31.80
CA ASP A 320 1.44 -5.47 -33.15
C ASP A 320 2.50 -5.10 -34.20
N LYS A 321 2.64 -5.92 -35.25
CA LYS A 321 3.43 -5.65 -36.46
C LYS A 321 2.54 -5.78 -37.69
N VAL A 322 2.45 -4.71 -38.49
CA VAL A 322 1.60 -4.67 -39.68
C VAL A 322 2.46 -4.70 -40.94
N TYR A 323 2.20 -5.65 -41.84
CA TYR A 323 2.80 -5.72 -43.17
C TYR A 323 1.77 -5.25 -44.20
N ASP A 324 2.08 -4.14 -44.89
CA ASP A 324 1.27 -3.58 -45.97
C ASP A 324 2.12 -3.49 -47.24
N ARG A 325 1.66 -4.08 -48.37
CA ARG A 325 2.29 -3.90 -49.69
C ARG A 325 1.24 -3.48 -50.70
N ARG A 326 1.28 -2.22 -51.12
CA ARG A 326 0.54 -1.76 -52.29
C ARG A 326 1.33 -2.13 -53.55
N PRO A 327 0.69 -2.66 -54.61
CA PRO A 327 1.37 -2.81 -55.89
C PRO A 327 1.82 -1.41 -56.32
N GLN A 328 3.09 -1.27 -56.69
CA GLN A 328 3.59 -0.05 -57.32
C GLN A 328 2.77 0.12 -58.60
N ALA A 329 1.83 1.06 -58.60
CA ALA A 329 1.18 1.45 -59.85
C ALA A 329 2.31 1.95 -60.74
N VAL A 330 2.50 1.29 -61.88
CA VAL A 330 3.34 1.81 -62.96
C VAL A 330 2.65 3.10 -63.42
N LEU A 331 3.00 4.23 -62.81
CA LEU A 331 2.72 5.54 -63.35
C LEU A 331 3.79 5.80 -64.40
N THR A 332 3.40 5.76 -65.67
CA THR A 332 4.16 6.44 -66.71
C THR A 332 3.48 7.77 -67.01
N GLU A 333 4.30 8.81 -67.16
CA GLU A 333 3.88 10.21 -67.30
C GLU A 333 3.24 10.55 -68.66
N ASP A 334 3.16 9.63 -69.61
CA ASP A 334 2.54 9.89 -70.91
C ASP A 334 1.68 8.71 -71.39
N GLY A 335 0.56 9.05 -72.03
CA GLY A 335 -0.61 8.19 -72.23
C GLY A 335 -0.40 6.82 -72.89
N GLY A 336 -1.11 5.83 -72.34
CA GLY A 336 -1.79 4.76 -73.08
C GLY A 336 -0.95 3.62 -73.65
N ILE A 337 -0.82 2.53 -72.87
CA ILE A 337 -0.75 1.15 -73.38
C ILE A 337 -1.70 0.28 -72.51
N PRO A 338 -2.47 -0.67 -73.07
CA PRO A 338 -3.36 -1.51 -72.29
C PRO A 338 -2.58 -2.29 -71.24
N VAL A 339 -3.11 -2.31 -70.02
CA VAL A 339 -2.72 -3.25 -68.96
C VAL A 339 -2.62 -4.65 -69.60
N PRO A 340 -1.45 -5.31 -69.62
CA PRO A 340 -1.31 -6.64 -70.23
C PRO A 340 -2.37 -7.59 -69.68
N ALA A 341 -2.90 -8.53 -70.48
CA ALA A 341 -3.92 -9.50 -70.04
C ALA A 341 -3.50 -10.33 -68.79
N ASN A 342 -2.21 -10.30 -68.48
CA ASN A 342 -1.49 -10.93 -67.38
C ASN A 342 -1.06 -9.96 -66.25
N ALA A 343 -1.49 -8.70 -66.24
CA ALA A 343 -1.18 -7.77 -65.15
C ALA A 343 -1.83 -8.18 -63.81
N ASN A 344 -3.04 -8.74 -63.85
CA ASN A 344 -3.66 -9.35 -62.68
C ASN A 344 -2.80 -10.51 -62.14
N LEU A 345 -2.19 -11.31 -63.01
CA LEU A 345 -1.31 -12.40 -62.62
C LEU A 345 -0.01 -11.88 -61.97
N LEU A 346 0.59 -10.82 -62.52
CA LEU A 346 1.76 -10.16 -61.93
C LEU A 346 1.46 -9.53 -60.56
N ILE A 347 0.28 -8.93 -60.39
CA ILE A 347 -0.20 -8.39 -59.10
C ILE A 347 -0.38 -9.53 -58.08
N GLU A 348 -0.97 -10.65 -58.48
CA GLU A 348 -1.14 -11.82 -57.61
C GLU A 348 0.21 -12.48 -57.25
N PHE A 349 1.17 -12.56 -58.18
CA PHE A 349 2.53 -13.02 -57.87
C PHE A 349 3.25 -12.09 -56.88
N ALA A 350 3.15 -10.77 -57.07
CA ALA A 350 3.71 -9.79 -56.15
C ALA A 350 3.08 -9.87 -54.76
N ARG A 351 1.77 -10.17 -54.66
CA ARG A 351 1.05 -10.44 -53.41
C ARG A 351 1.53 -11.74 -52.75
N LEU A 352 1.70 -12.82 -53.51
CA LEU A 352 2.18 -14.10 -53.00
C LEU A 352 3.63 -14.02 -52.48
N GLU A 353 4.52 -13.38 -53.22
CA GLU A 353 5.91 -13.17 -52.81
C GLU A 353 5.99 -12.31 -51.53
N ALA A 354 5.18 -11.26 -51.44
CA ALA A 354 5.09 -10.43 -50.24
C ALA A 354 4.61 -11.23 -49.02
N ARG A 355 3.60 -12.10 -49.19
CA ARG A 355 3.15 -13.00 -48.12
C ARG A 355 4.25 -13.95 -47.65
N ILE A 356 5.00 -14.54 -48.58
CA ILE A 356 6.11 -15.45 -48.24
C ILE A 356 7.22 -14.72 -47.47
N ARG A 357 7.57 -13.49 -47.87
CA ARG A 357 8.57 -12.66 -47.17
C ARG A 357 8.07 -12.23 -45.78
N ALA A 358 6.83 -11.73 -45.68
CA ALA A 358 6.22 -11.35 -44.40
C ALA A 358 6.16 -12.54 -43.44
N GLN A 359 5.77 -13.73 -43.92
CA GLN A 359 5.74 -14.94 -43.10
C GLN A 359 7.13 -15.35 -42.61
N ARG A 360 8.17 -15.20 -43.44
CA ARG A 360 9.56 -15.46 -43.03
C ARG A 360 10.05 -14.47 -41.97
N ASP A 361 9.72 -13.19 -42.13
CA ASP A 361 10.07 -12.13 -41.17
C ASP A 361 9.34 -12.31 -39.83
N ILE A 362 8.05 -12.66 -39.86
CA ILE A 362 7.28 -13.04 -38.66
C ILE A 362 7.97 -14.20 -37.95
N GLN A 363 8.34 -15.27 -38.67
CA GLN A 363 9.03 -16.42 -38.07
C GLN A 363 10.39 -16.08 -37.47
N GLN A 364 11.12 -15.10 -38.01
CA GLN A 364 12.38 -14.63 -37.43
C GLN A 364 12.13 -13.78 -36.19
N THR A 365 11.19 -12.85 -36.27
CA THR A 365 10.78 -11.97 -35.16
C THR A 365 10.27 -12.79 -33.97
N VAL A 366 9.42 -13.78 -34.21
CA VAL A 366 8.92 -14.72 -33.20
C VAL A 366 10.08 -15.42 -32.52
N ARG A 367 10.99 -16.03 -33.28
CA ARG A 367 12.13 -16.76 -32.71
C ARG A 367 12.98 -15.88 -31.81
N GLN A 368 13.28 -14.65 -32.22
CA GLN A 368 14.07 -13.71 -31.39
C GLN A 368 13.33 -13.32 -30.11
N ARG A 369 12.03 -13.03 -30.22
CA ARG A 369 11.20 -12.64 -29.05
C ARG A 369 10.99 -13.79 -28.07
N GLU A 370 10.73 -14.99 -28.55
CA GLU A 370 10.61 -16.20 -27.72
C GLU A 370 11.94 -16.53 -27.01
N GLN A 371 13.08 -16.38 -27.69
CA GLN A 371 14.40 -16.52 -27.05
C GLN A 371 14.64 -15.49 -25.94
N THR A 372 14.24 -14.23 -26.19
CA THR A 372 14.34 -13.15 -25.20
C THR A 372 13.42 -13.40 -23.99
N MET A 373 12.20 -13.85 -24.25
CA MET A 373 11.24 -14.24 -23.21
C MET A 373 11.77 -15.40 -22.37
N GLU A 374 12.33 -16.43 -23.00
CA GLU A 374 12.88 -17.58 -22.26
C GLU A 374 14.07 -17.18 -21.38
N ALA A 375 14.96 -16.31 -21.87
CA ALA A 375 16.04 -15.75 -21.05
C ALA A 375 15.51 -14.95 -19.84
N GLN A 376 14.40 -14.21 -20.01
CA GLN A 376 13.73 -13.52 -18.90
C GLN A 376 13.08 -14.52 -17.91
N ASN A 377 12.48 -15.60 -18.42
CA ASN A 377 11.90 -16.66 -17.59
C ASN A 377 12.96 -17.39 -16.76
N GLU A 378 14.17 -17.60 -17.30
CA GLU A 378 15.29 -18.13 -16.51
C GLU A 378 15.64 -17.24 -15.32
N TRP A 379 15.65 -15.92 -15.52
CA TRP A 379 15.89 -14.96 -14.43
C TRP A 379 14.76 -14.97 -13.40
N ILE A 380 13.49 -15.02 -13.84
CA ILE A 380 12.31 -15.15 -12.96
C ILE A 380 12.42 -16.43 -12.13
N ARG A 381 12.75 -17.58 -12.74
CA ARG A 381 12.93 -18.85 -12.03
C ARG A 381 14.03 -18.75 -10.97
N LEU A 382 15.15 -18.12 -11.29
CA LEU A 382 16.25 -17.94 -10.34
C LEU A 382 15.84 -17.06 -9.16
N ARG A 383 15.16 -15.94 -9.43
CA ARG A 383 14.67 -15.01 -8.40
C ARG A 383 13.62 -15.68 -7.50
N ASN A 384 12.61 -16.33 -8.09
CA ASN A 384 11.62 -17.08 -7.33
C ASN A 384 12.25 -18.18 -6.49
N ARG A 385 13.29 -18.87 -6.98
CA ARG A 385 14.03 -19.89 -6.19
C ARG A 385 14.67 -19.30 -4.95
N ARG A 386 15.31 -18.13 -5.08
CA ARG A 386 15.94 -17.45 -3.94
C ARG A 386 14.91 -16.96 -2.93
N ILE A 387 13.82 -16.36 -3.41
CA ILE A 387 12.71 -15.91 -2.56
C ILE A 387 12.05 -17.09 -1.86
N GLY A 388 11.71 -18.15 -2.59
CA GLY A 388 11.09 -19.35 -2.04
C GLY A 388 11.97 -20.04 -1.00
N GLU A 389 13.29 -20.08 -1.20
CA GLU A 389 14.21 -20.63 -0.20
C GLU A 389 14.29 -19.74 1.06
N ALA A 390 14.36 -18.42 0.89
CA ALA A 390 14.32 -17.49 2.02
C ALA A 390 13.01 -17.65 2.83
N LEU A 391 11.87 -17.73 2.15
CA LEU A 391 10.57 -17.96 2.76
C LEU A 391 10.51 -19.32 3.46
N ARG A 392 11.01 -20.40 2.83
CA ARG A 392 11.06 -21.74 3.43
C ARG A 392 11.85 -21.74 4.74
N ILE A 393 13.02 -21.09 4.75
CA ILE A 393 13.87 -21.00 5.95
C ILE A 393 13.20 -20.13 7.02
N ALA A 394 12.68 -18.96 6.65
CA ALA A 394 12.12 -17.99 7.59
C ALA A 394 10.78 -18.44 8.19
N THR A 395 9.90 -19.03 7.38
CA THR A 395 8.54 -19.42 7.78
C THR A 395 8.42 -20.89 8.21
N ARG A 396 9.43 -21.71 7.88
CA ARG A 396 9.41 -23.18 8.00
C ARG A 396 8.33 -23.88 7.16
N ALA A 397 7.65 -23.17 6.26
CA ALA A 397 6.70 -23.77 5.33
C ALA A 397 7.43 -24.52 4.21
N GLU A 398 7.05 -25.77 3.94
CA GLU A 398 7.64 -26.59 2.88
C GLU A 398 6.89 -26.42 1.55
N LEU A 399 7.08 -25.27 0.91
CA LEU A 399 6.47 -24.97 -0.40
C LEU A 399 7.53 -24.86 -1.49
N PRO A 400 7.23 -25.29 -2.73
CA PRO A 400 8.12 -25.10 -3.86
C PRO A 400 8.23 -23.61 -4.19
N ALA A 401 9.29 -23.22 -4.90
CA ALA A 401 9.54 -21.85 -5.36
C ALA A 401 8.62 -21.43 -6.53
N VAL A 402 7.31 -21.65 -6.38
CA VAL A 402 6.26 -21.30 -7.33
C VAL A 402 5.46 -20.15 -6.73
N ALA A 403 5.38 -19.03 -7.46
CA ALA A 403 4.80 -17.80 -6.97
C ALA A 403 3.35 -17.99 -6.47
N ASP A 404 2.50 -18.66 -7.27
CA ASP A 404 1.10 -18.92 -6.93
C ASP A 404 0.93 -19.70 -5.62
N GLN A 405 1.82 -20.63 -5.32
CA GLN A 405 1.73 -21.43 -4.09
C GLN A 405 2.09 -20.61 -2.86
N TRP A 406 3.10 -19.74 -2.95
CA TRP A 406 3.44 -18.82 -1.86
C TRP A 406 2.40 -17.72 -1.69
N TRP A 407 1.81 -17.22 -2.78
CA TRP A 407 0.69 -16.28 -2.73
C TRP A 407 -0.51 -16.92 -2.05
N SER A 408 -0.93 -18.10 -2.51
CA SER A 408 -2.06 -18.84 -1.94
C SER A 408 -1.81 -19.19 -0.48
N TRP A 409 -0.60 -19.65 -0.14
CA TRP A 409 -0.25 -19.94 1.25
C TRP A 409 -0.35 -18.69 2.12
N TRP A 410 0.21 -17.55 1.67
CA TRP A 410 0.10 -16.32 2.44
C TRP A 410 -1.34 -15.83 2.55
N ASP A 411 -2.12 -16.00 1.49
CA ASP A 411 -3.54 -15.65 1.47
C ASP A 411 -4.33 -16.55 2.42
N GLU A 412 -4.09 -17.87 2.46
CA GLU A 412 -4.64 -18.80 3.45
C GLU A 412 -4.20 -18.46 4.88
N GLN A 413 -2.91 -18.14 5.07
CA GLN A 413 -2.37 -17.62 6.33
C GLN A 413 -2.99 -16.28 6.72
N ASN A 414 -3.73 -15.60 5.85
CA ASN A 414 -4.49 -14.39 6.19
C ASN A 414 -6.01 -14.55 5.94
N GLU A 415 -6.46 -15.76 5.59
CA GLU A 415 -7.82 -16.08 5.14
C GLU A 415 -8.39 -15.15 4.04
N VAL A 416 -7.50 -14.66 3.18
CA VAL A 416 -7.85 -13.91 1.98
C VAL A 416 -8.38 -14.89 0.93
N THR A 417 -9.67 -14.76 0.56
CA THR A 417 -10.26 -15.53 -0.54
C THR A 417 -10.30 -14.69 -1.81
N MET A 418 -9.54 -15.07 -2.84
CA MET A 418 -9.59 -14.42 -4.15
C MET A 418 -10.71 -15.04 -5.02
N THR A 419 -11.60 -14.22 -5.58
CA THR A 419 -12.60 -14.68 -6.56
C THR A 419 -12.50 -13.87 -7.86
N GLY A 420 -12.22 -14.56 -8.97
CA GLY A 420 -12.10 -13.99 -10.32
C GLY A 420 -10.66 -13.91 -10.88
N PRO A 421 -10.47 -13.51 -12.16
CA PRO A 421 -9.16 -13.35 -12.82
C PRO A 421 -8.43 -12.03 -12.48
N LYS A 422 -7.13 -12.06 -12.16
CA LYS A 422 -6.31 -10.88 -11.76
C LYS A 422 -6.38 -9.67 -12.71
N GLU A 423 -6.19 -8.46 -12.18
CA GLU A 423 -6.26 -7.20 -12.95
C GLU A 423 -5.19 -7.13 -14.05
N GLN A 424 -5.59 -6.88 -15.30
CA GLN A 424 -4.65 -6.79 -16.42
C GLN A 424 -4.02 -5.40 -16.58
N ALA A 425 -2.73 -5.29 -16.27
CA ALA A 425 -1.92 -4.12 -16.60
C ALA A 425 -1.40 -4.25 -18.04
N VAL A 426 -2.13 -3.69 -19.02
CA VAL A 426 -1.80 -3.82 -20.44
C VAL A 426 -0.88 -2.71 -20.94
N ARG A 427 0.27 -3.08 -21.51
CA ARG A 427 1.17 -2.18 -22.24
C ARG A 427 1.10 -2.49 -23.73
N TYR A 428 0.60 -1.54 -24.51
CA TYR A 428 0.45 -1.68 -25.95
C TYR A 428 1.62 -0.99 -26.67
N SER A 429 2.28 -1.72 -27.57
CA SER A 429 3.27 -1.15 -28.50
C SER A 429 2.96 -1.64 -29.91
N ARG A 430 2.99 -0.72 -30.86
CA ARG A 430 2.68 -1.01 -32.27
C ARG A 430 3.80 -0.47 -33.14
N ASP A 431 4.47 -1.39 -33.83
CA ASP A 431 5.48 -1.06 -34.82
C ASP A 431 4.86 -1.23 -36.21
N ASP A 432 4.54 -0.09 -36.83
CA ASP A 432 4.10 -0.05 -38.22
C ASP A 432 5.34 -0.01 -39.14
N GLU A 433 5.77 -1.16 -39.67
CA GLU A 433 6.84 -1.21 -40.67
C GLU A 433 6.24 -1.01 -42.07
N LEU A 434 6.41 0.20 -42.57
CA LEU A 434 5.67 0.70 -43.73
C LEU A 434 6.49 0.51 -45.01
N ILE A 435 6.09 -0.42 -45.87
CA ILE A 435 6.59 -0.52 -47.25
C ILE A 435 5.74 0.44 -48.12
N GLU A 436 5.95 1.75 -47.91
CA GLU A 436 5.35 2.98 -48.52
C GLU A 436 3.81 3.25 -48.44
N THR A 437 3.40 4.53 -48.58
CA THR A 437 2.79 5.46 -47.57
C THR A 437 1.25 5.67 -47.46
N THR A 438 0.86 6.06 -46.22
CA THR A 438 -0.28 6.92 -45.69
C THR A 438 -1.76 6.42 -45.60
N PRO A 439 -2.59 6.94 -44.64
CA PRO A 439 -3.29 6.15 -43.61
C PRO A 439 -4.84 6.24 -43.66
N LEU A 440 -5.56 5.32 -42.99
CA LEU A 440 -7.01 5.44 -42.74
C LEU A 440 -7.42 4.91 -41.35
N LEU A 441 -8.44 5.58 -40.81
CA LEU A 441 -9.10 5.54 -39.49
C LEU A 441 -10.14 4.40 -39.29
N TYR A 442 -10.51 4.17 -38.01
CA TYR A 442 -11.62 3.35 -37.43
C TYR A 442 -11.45 1.81 -37.45
N SER A 443 -11.88 0.97 -36.48
CA SER A 443 -12.46 1.06 -35.12
C SER A 443 -12.77 -0.35 -34.55
N GLY A 444 -12.67 -0.53 -33.21
CA GLY A 444 -13.42 -1.52 -32.40
C GLY A 444 -12.72 -2.86 -32.04
N PRO A 445 -13.15 -3.60 -31.00
CA PRO A 445 -14.22 -3.36 -30.03
C PRO A 445 -13.73 -3.09 -28.59
N THR A 446 -14.64 -2.60 -27.75
CA THR A 446 -14.48 -2.35 -26.31
C THR A 446 -14.66 -3.65 -25.51
N LEU A 447 -13.71 -3.98 -24.63
CA LEU A 447 -13.92 -4.94 -23.55
C LEU A 447 -14.10 -4.16 -22.25
N GLN A 448 -15.23 -4.40 -21.58
CA GLN A 448 -15.51 -3.87 -20.24
C GLN A 448 -14.57 -4.52 -19.24
N GLN A 449 -13.77 -3.69 -18.56
CA GLN A 449 -13.04 -4.06 -17.36
C GLN A 449 -14.04 -4.18 -16.20
N ILE A 450 -14.02 -5.33 -15.52
CA ILE A 450 -14.64 -5.52 -14.22
C ILE A 450 -13.48 -5.66 -13.24
N THR A 451 -13.45 -4.79 -12.23
CA THR A 451 -12.38 -4.64 -11.25
C THR A 451 -12.50 -5.66 -10.10
N GLN A 452 -11.37 -6.21 -9.66
CA GLN A 452 -11.25 -7.09 -8.48
C GLN A 452 -10.65 -6.34 -7.31
N ARG A 453 -11.12 -6.61 -6.09
CA ARG A 453 -10.67 -5.96 -4.86
C ARG A 453 -10.59 -6.95 -3.70
N ARG A 454 -9.73 -6.63 -2.73
CA ARG A 454 -9.57 -7.39 -1.48
C ARG A 454 -10.86 -7.34 -0.64
N HIS A 455 -11.08 -8.29 0.26
CA HIS A 455 -12.30 -8.33 1.08
C HIS A 455 -12.01 -8.88 2.50
N GLU A 456 -11.49 -8.03 3.40
CA GLU A 456 -11.71 -8.16 4.86
C GLU A 456 -13.03 -7.44 5.17
N CYS A 457 -14.00 -7.99 5.92
CA CYS A 457 -15.35 -7.40 5.99
C CYS A 457 -16.12 -7.62 7.32
N PHE A 458 -17.15 -6.81 7.57
CA PHE A 458 -18.09 -6.88 8.69
C PHE A 458 -19.49 -7.37 8.29
N ALA A 459 -20.25 -7.98 9.21
CA ALA A 459 -21.67 -8.26 8.97
C ALA A 459 -22.49 -7.00 8.67
N ALA A 460 -23.56 -7.15 7.88
CA ALA A 460 -24.60 -6.12 7.75
C ALA A 460 -25.14 -5.70 9.13
N GLY A 461 -25.49 -4.43 9.29
CA GLY A 461 -25.95 -3.85 10.55
C GLY A 461 -24.81 -3.39 11.46
N THR A 462 -23.55 -3.65 11.12
CA THR A 462 -22.40 -3.14 11.88
C THR A 462 -22.41 -1.61 11.84
N LEU A 463 -22.45 -1.01 13.02
CA LEU A 463 -22.53 0.43 13.20
C LEU A 463 -21.18 1.10 12.91
N VAL A 464 -21.15 2.12 12.06
CA VAL A 464 -19.99 2.94 11.73
C VAL A 464 -20.22 4.36 12.25
N TRP A 465 -19.20 4.94 12.89
CA TRP A 465 -19.25 6.30 13.41
C TRP A 465 -19.00 7.30 12.29
N THR A 466 -19.99 8.15 12.00
CA THR A 466 -19.94 9.18 10.96
C THR A 466 -20.16 10.56 11.55
N ASP A 467 -19.88 11.59 10.77
CA ASP A 467 -20.18 12.97 11.18
C ASP A 467 -21.65 13.39 11.12
N SER A 468 -22.50 12.47 10.68
CA SER A 468 -23.96 12.63 10.63
C SER A 468 -24.66 11.65 11.58
N GLY A 469 -23.94 11.17 12.59
CA GLY A 469 -24.39 10.13 13.52
C GLY A 469 -23.99 8.72 13.10
N ILE A 470 -24.47 7.72 13.83
CA ILE A 470 -24.09 6.34 13.62
C ILE A 470 -24.92 5.74 12.47
N ARG A 471 -24.26 5.08 11.51
CA ARG A 471 -24.92 4.45 10.36
C ARG A 471 -24.47 3.00 10.18
N ALA A 472 -25.36 2.13 9.72
CA ALA A 472 -25.00 0.76 9.38
C ALA A 472 -24.07 0.72 8.16
N ILE A 473 -23.07 -0.17 8.19
CA ILE A 473 -21.99 -0.24 7.20
C ILE A 473 -22.48 -0.45 5.76
N GLU A 474 -23.56 -1.20 5.56
CA GLU A 474 -24.18 -1.45 4.25
C GLU A 474 -24.87 -0.21 3.65
N GLN A 475 -25.08 0.83 4.45
CA GLN A 475 -25.69 2.09 4.03
C GLN A 475 -24.65 3.18 3.73
N MET A 476 -23.36 2.90 3.95
CA MET A 476 -22.26 3.81 3.66
C MET A 476 -22.09 3.97 2.15
N ARG A 477 -21.58 5.13 1.73
CA ARG A 477 -21.35 5.47 0.31
C ARG A 477 -20.03 6.22 0.14
N VAL A 478 -19.44 6.12 -1.05
CA VAL A 478 -18.31 6.97 -1.47
C VAL A 478 -18.66 8.42 -1.20
N GLY A 479 -17.81 9.11 -0.45
CA GLY A 479 -17.99 10.50 -0.09
C GLY A 479 -18.77 10.74 1.21
N ASP A 480 -19.14 9.70 1.97
CA ASP A 480 -19.49 9.83 3.40
C ASP A 480 -18.22 10.15 4.23
N ARG A 481 -18.39 10.79 5.39
CA ARG A 481 -17.31 11.06 6.33
C ARG A 481 -17.42 10.15 7.55
N VAL A 482 -16.33 9.47 7.90
CA VAL A 482 -16.25 8.57 9.05
C VAL A 482 -15.23 9.09 10.06
N VAL A 483 -15.42 8.75 11.34
CA VAL A 483 -14.44 9.04 12.37
C VAL A 483 -13.28 8.06 12.26
N THR A 484 -12.07 8.59 12.19
CA THR A 484 -10.80 7.87 11.99
C THR A 484 -9.79 8.27 13.05
N GLN A 485 -8.65 7.58 13.10
CA GLN A 485 -7.58 7.91 14.01
C GLN A 485 -6.22 7.87 13.30
N ASN A 486 -5.45 8.93 13.46
CA ASN A 486 -4.06 8.92 13.04
C ASN A 486 -3.26 8.06 14.03
N ILE A 487 -2.77 6.91 13.56
CA ILE A 487 -2.02 5.95 14.39
C ILE A 487 -0.74 6.56 14.96
N ALA A 488 -0.04 7.40 14.19
CA ALA A 488 1.24 7.97 14.61
C ALA A 488 1.09 9.01 15.71
N THR A 489 0.07 9.87 15.64
CA THR A 489 -0.14 10.98 16.60
C THR A 489 -1.19 10.66 17.67
N GLY A 490 -2.02 9.64 17.44
CA GLY A 490 -3.20 9.31 18.25
C GLY A 490 -4.39 10.27 18.05
N SER A 491 -4.30 11.22 17.11
CA SER A 491 -5.37 12.22 16.88
C SER A 491 -6.61 11.60 16.25
N ILE A 492 -7.78 11.99 16.75
CA ILE A 492 -9.08 11.65 16.14
C ILE A 492 -9.39 12.68 15.07
N GLU A 493 -9.68 12.20 13.86
CA GLU A 493 -9.90 13.03 12.67
C GLU A 493 -11.04 12.46 11.83
N LEU A 494 -11.60 13.27 10.93
CA LEU A 494 -12.57 12.78 9.95
C LEU A 494 -11.84 12.33 8.69
N GLY A 495 -12.19 11.13 8.23
CA GLY A 495 -11.78 10.58 6.95
C GLY A 495 -12.96 10.44 6.00
N MET A 496 -12.68 10.52 4.71
CA MET A 496 -13.63 10.29 3.63
C MET A 496 -13.66 8.81 3.25
N VAL A 497 -14.85 8.27 3.06
CA VAL A 497 -15.03 6.98 2.41
C VAL A 497 -14.70 7.14 0.93
N LEU A 498 -13.61 6.53 0.50
CA LEU A 498 -13.19 6.48 -0.91
C LEU A 498 -13.90 5.34 -1.64
N GLU A 499 -14.29 4.30 -0.90
CA GLU A 499 -14.86 3.09 -1.45
C GLU A 499 -15.70 2.31 -0.43
N THR A 500 -16.66 1.54 -0.94
CA THR A 500 -17.41 0.53 -0.21
C THR A 500 -17.27 -0.81 -0.89
N THR A 501 -16.98 -1.88 -0.14
CA THR A 501 -16.87 -3.24 -0.68
C THR A 501 -17.97 -4.13 -0.11
N VAL A 502 -18.38 -5.12 -0.92
CA VAL A 502 -19.34 -6.15 -0.52
C VAL A 502 -18.73 -7.51 -0.85
N ARG A 503 -18.73 -8.41 0.13
CA ARG A 503 -18.28 -9.79 0.02
C ARG A 503 -19.50 -10.73 0.02
N PRO A 504 -19.54 -11.75 -0.86
CA PRO A 504 -20.55 -12.79 -0.82
C PRO A 504 -20.63 -13.51 0.54
N PRO A 505 -21.75 -14.19 0.85
CA PRO A 505 -21.95 -14.81 2.16
C PRO A 505 -20.85 -15.80 2.56
N GLY A 506 -20.28 -15.62 3.75
CA GLY A 506 -19.23 -16.49 4.30
C GLY A 506 -19.31 -16.61 5.81
N GLU A 507 -18.51 -17.50 6.40
CA GLU A 507 -18.43 -17.66 7.86
C GLU A 507 -17.82 -16.43 8.53
N LEU A 508 -18.44 -15.98 9.61
CA LEU A 508 -18.00 -14.87 10.45
C LEU A 508 -17.60 -15.38 11.83
N LEU A 509 -16.84 -14.58 12.55
CA LEU A 509 -16.61 -14.71 13.98
C LEU A 509 -17.46 -13.72 14.74
N GLU A 510 -17.94 -14.13 15.91
CA GLU A 510 -18.60 -13.25 16.86
C GLU A 510 -17.62 -12.90 17.98
N ILE A 511 -17.38 -11.60 18.15
CA ILE A 511 -16.52 -11.04 19.18
C ILE A 511 -17.43 -10.42 20.22
N GLN A 512 -17.37 -10.94 21.45
CA GLN A 512 -18.11 -10.41 22.59
C GLN A 512 -17.18 -9.63 23.51
N THR A 513 -17.50 -8.36 23.79
CA THR A 513 -16.78 -7.54 24.77
C THR A 513 -17.30 -7.76 26.18
N ALA A 514 -16.50 -7.39 27.19
CA ALA A 514 -16.80 -7.57 28.61
C ALA A 514 -18.08 -6.84 29.08
N ASP A 515 -18.46 -5.75 28.42
CA ASP A 515 -19.70 -5.01 28.67
C ASP A 515 -20.92 -5.55 27.91
N GLY A 516 -20.73 -6.61 27.11
CA GLY A 516 -21.80 -7.33 26.43
C GLY A 516 -22.07 -6.91 24.99
N GLN A 517 -21.31 -5.98 24.40
CA GLN A 517 -21.42 -5.72 22.96
C GLN A 517 -21.00 -6.96 22.17
N GLN A 518 -21.76 -7.27 21.11
CA GLN A 518 -21.42 -8.28 20.12
C GLN A 518 -21.09 -7.61 18.78
N LEU A 519 -20.01 -8.06 18.15
CA LEU A 519 -19.60 -7.62 16.82
C LEU A 519 -19.31 -8.86 15.96
N GLN A 520 -19.81 -8.88 14.74
CA GLN A 520 -19.53 -9.97 13.79
C GLN A 520 -18.65 -9.49 12.65
N ALA A 521 -17.53 -10.17 12.45
CA ALA A 521 -16.53 -9.83 11.44
C ALA A 521 -15.98 -11.08 10.77
N THR A 522 -15.45 -10.95 9.56
CA THR A 522 -14.73 -12.05 8.92
C THR A 522 -13.47 -12.41 9.73
N PRO A 523 -13.05 -13.68 9.79
CA PRO A 523 -11.84 -14.11 10.50
C PRO A 523 -10.57 -13.27 10.21
N GLY A 524 -10.39 -12.83 8.97
CA GLY A 524 -9.26 -12.01 8.52
C GLY A 524 -9.39 -10.50 8.83
N HIS A 525 -10.51 -10.04 9.38
CA HIS A 525 -10.74 -8.62 9.64
C HIS A 525 -9.88 -8.12 10.80
N SER A 526 -9.14 -7.03 10.58
CA SER A 526 -8.18 -6.54 11.59
C SER A 526 -8.75 -5.50 12.54
N PHE A 527 -8.46 -5.68 13.82
CA PHE A 527 -8.73 -4.74 14.90
C PHE A 527 -7.44 -4.30 15.56
N TRP A 528 -7.43 -3.09 16.12
CA TRP A 528 -6.29 -2.68 16.93
C TRP A 528 -6.38 -3.28 18.33
N VAL A 529 -5.39 -4.09 18.71
CA VAL A 529 -5.24 -4.68 20.04
C VAL A 529 -4.15 -3.91 20.78
N SER A 530 -4.49 -3.34 21.94
CA SER A 530 -3.52 -2.61 22.76
C SER A 530 -2.35 -3.51 23.15
N GLY A 531 -1.13 -3.03 22.90
CA GLY A 531 0.11 -3.78 23.12
C GLY A 531 0.52 -4.74 22.00
N HIS A 532 -0.32 -4.94 20.98
CA HIS A 532 -0.07 -5.89 19.90
C HIS A 532 -0.24 -5.29 18.50
N GLY A 533 -0.89 -4.11 18.36
CA GLY A 533 -1.13 -3.48 17.07
C GLY A 533 -2.30 -4.11 16.31
N TRP A 534 -2.24 -4.12 14.98
CA TRP A 534 -3.27 -4.72 14.14
C TRP A 534 -3.27 -6.25 14.26
N MET A 535 -4.39 -6.82 14.70
CA MET A 535 -4.57 -8.26 14.82
C MET A 535 -5.87 -8.69 14.13
N ILE A 536 -5.81 -9.78 13.37
CA ILE A 536 -6.97 -10.35 12.69
C ILE A 536 -7.93 -11.01 13.69
N ALA A 537 -9.23 -10.98 13.38
CA ALA A 537 -10.30 -11.42 14.27
C ALA A 537 -10.12 -12.85 14.82
N ARG A 538 -9.58 -13.79 14.03
CA ARG A 538 -9.36 -15.18 14.45
C ARG A 538 -8.22 -15.37 15.46
N ASP A 539 -7.26 -14.46 15.47
CA ASP A 539 -6.10 -14.52 16.37
C ASP A 539 -6.39 -13.82 17.70
N LEU A 540 -7.49 -13.08 17.77
CA LEU A 540 -8.00 -12.50 19.00
C LEU A 540 -8.26 -13.60 20.03
N LYS A 541 -8.09 -13.26 21.31
CA LYS A 541 -8.32 -14.17 22.43
C LYS A 541 -9.04 -13.44 23.56
N SER A 542 -9.81 -14.19 24.35
CA SER A 542 -10.40 -13.69 25.59
C SER A 542 -9.31 -13.07 26.48
N GLY A 543 -9.62 -11.93 27.11
CA GLY A 543 -8.71 -11.16 27.94
C GLY A 543 -7.89 -10.10 27.20
N MET A 544 -7.76 -10.17 25.87
CA MET A 544 -7.11 -9.11 25.08
C MET A 544 -7.92 -7.81 25.13
N VAL A 545 -7.25 -6.67 24.94
CA VAL A 545 -7.87 -5.34 24.98
C VAL A 545 -7.95 -4.77 23.57
N LEU A 546 -9.15 -4.58 23.07
CA LEU A 546 -9.43 -3.85 21.83
C LEU A 546 -9.33 -2.36 22.10
N HIS A 547 -8.54 -1.66 21.30
CA HIS A 547 -8.47 -0.21 21.33
C HIS A 547 -9.76 0.39 20.75
N SER A 548 -10.13 1.54 21.30
CA SER A 548 -11.34 2.27 20.93
C SER A 548 -11.09 3.76 21.03
N LEU A 549 -12.01 4.55 20.50
CA LEU A 549 -11.97 6.02 20.55
C LEU A 549 -11.72 6.59 21.96
N ASP A 550 -12.46 6.12 22.99
CA ASP A 550 -12.38 6.65 24.35
C ASP A 550 -12.38 5.57 25.46
N ARG A 551 -13.02 4.43 25.21
CA ARG A 551 -13.30 3.39 26.22
C ARG A 551 -12.88 1.99 25.75
N PRO A 552 -11.57 1.64 25.86
CA PRO A 552 -11.04 0.37 25.38
C PRO A 552 -11.77 -0.81 26.00
N GLN A 553 -11.86 -1.93 25.28
CA GLN A 553 -12.72 -3.04 25.68
C GLN A 553 -11.96 -4.34 25.79
N LYS A 554 -12.13 -5.05 26.91
CA LYS A 554 -11.66 -6.43 27.05
C LYS A 554 -12.56 -7.37 26.26
N ILE A 555 -11.95 -8.31 25.54
CA ILE A 555 -12.66 -9.40 24.89
C ILE A 555 -13.09 -10.41 25.96
N ALA A 556 -14.39 -10.68 26.05
CA ALA A 556 -14.94 -11.70 26.92
C ALA A 556 -14.87 -13.08 26.26
N ALA A 557 -15.32 -13.18 25.02
CA ALA A 557 -15.37 -14.43 24.27
C ALA A 557 -15.28 -14.21 22.76
N ILE A 558 -14.82 -15.24 22.05
CA ILE A 558 -14.84 -15.30 20.58
C ILE A 558 -15.45 -16.63 20.21
N THR A 559 -16.50 -16.60 19.40
CA THR A 559 -17.27 -17.78 18.99
C THR A 559 -17.51 -17.78 17.49
N GLY A 560 -17.98 -18.92 16.96
CA GLY A 560 -18.47 -18.97 15.58
C GLY A 560 -19.67 -18.05 15.40
N GLY A 561 -19.60 -17.17 14.41
CA GLY A 561 -20.68 -16.26 14.03
C GLY A 561 -21.59 -16.86 12.96
N SER A 562 -22.46 -16.01 12.41
CA SER A 562 -23.40 -16.42 11.37
C SER A 562 -22.79 -16.36 9.96
N LYS A 563 -23.45 -16.98 8.98
CA LYS A 563 -23.08 -16.87 7.55
C LYS A 563 -23.89 -15.77 6.88
N GLN A 564 -23.26 -14.67 6.51
CA GLN A 564 -23.93 -13.53 5.88
C GLN A 564 -22.99 -12.79 4.93
N GLU A 565 -23.57 -11.94 4.07
CA GLU A 565 -22.81 -10.94 3.32
C GLU A 565 -22.05 -10.03 4.27
N ALA A 566 -20.88 -9.58 3.82
CA ALA A 566 -20.03 -8.74 4.62
C ALA A 566 -19.57 -7.49 3.86
N TYR A 567 -19.39 -6.37 4.58
CA TYR A 567 -19.15 -5.04 4.04
C TYR A 567 -17.84 -4.47 4.61
N ASN A 568 -17.10 -3.68 3.84
CA ASN A 568 -15.98 -2.89 4.34
C ASN A 568 -15.88 -1.55 3.60
N LEU A 569 -15.02 -0.67 4.10
CA LEU A 569 -14.76 0.66 3.56
C LEU A 569 -13.30 0.75 3.13
N VAL A 570 -13.00 1.64 2.20
CA VAL A 570 -11.66 2.22 2.05
C VAL A 570 -11.78 3.67 2.47
N VAL A 571 -10.97 4.08 3.42
CA VAL A 571 -11.02 5.40 4.05
C VAL A 571 -9.72 6.13 3.75
N ASP A 572 -9.82 7.42 3.43
CA ASP A 572 -8.65 8.22 3.10
C ASP A 572 -7.70 8.41 4.31
N ARG A 573 -6.42 8.67 3.99
CA ARG A 573 -5.31 9.06 4.88
C ARG A 573 -4.88 8.02 5.93
N HIS A 574 -5.80 7.58 6.77
CA HIS A 574 -5.51 6.84 8.01
C HIS A 574 -5.86 5.37 7.95
N HIS A 575 -6.54 4.92 6.90
CA HIS A 575 -6.82 3.49 6.63
C HIS A 575 -7.53 2.75 7.77
N CYS A 576 -8.31 3.48 8.57
CA CYS A 576 -9.04 2.95 9.72
C CYS A 576 -10.30 3.76 10.00
N TYR A 577 -11.23 3.15 10.74
CA TYR A 577 -12.46 3.79 11.19
C TYR A 577 -13.01 3.11 12.44
N PHE A 578 -13.94 3.76 13.13
CA PHE A 578 -14.52 3.23 14.37
C PHE A 578 -15.86 2.53 14.15
N VAL A 579 -16.02 1.35 14.76
CA VAL A 579 -17.20 0.50 14.63
C VAL A 579 -17.84 0.11 15.96
N GLY A 580 -19.15 -0.17 15.91
CA GLY A 580 -19.92 -0.66 17.05
C GLY A 580 -20.25 0.40 18.10
N SER A 581 -21.01 0.00 19.13
CA SER A 581 -21.35 0.89 20.25
C SER A 581 -20.12 1.32 21.04
N ASN A 582 -19.12 0.45 21.14
CA ASN A 582 -17.90 0.71 21.89
C ASN A 582 -16.80 1.39 21.06
N ARG A 583 -17.11 1.84 19.83
CA ARG A 583 -16.19 2.62 18.98
C ARG A 583 -14.83 1.93 18.83
N ILE A 584 -14.85 0.64 18.52
CA ILE A 584 -13.65 -0.18 18.38
C ILE A 584 -12.92 0.24 17.11
N LEU A 585 -11.59 0.41 17.19
CA LEU A 585 -10.79 0.80 16.04
C LEU A 585 -10.61 -0.39 15.09
N SER A 586 -11.07 -0.21 13.86
CA SER A 586 -11.04 -1.19 12.78
C SER A 586 -10.13 -0.72 11.65
N HIS A 587 -9.41 -1.67 11.04
CA HIS A 587 -8.72 -1.39 9.77
C HIS A 587 -9.73 -1.31 8.61
N ASP A 588 -9.39 -0.57 7.58
CA ASP A 588 -10.14 -0.51 6.32
C ASP A 588 -9.69 -1.64 5.36
N ASN A 589 -10.13 -1.61 4.10
CA ASN A 589 -9.82 -2.65 3.12
C ASN A 589 -8.51 -2.44 2.34
N THR A 590 -7.61 -1.59 2.83
CA THR A 590 -6.30 -1.36 2.21
C THR A 590 -5.24 -2.34 2.72
N GLU A 591 -4.07 -2.37 2.07
CA GLU A 591 -2.95 -3.14 2.60
C GLU A 591 -2.54 -2.58 3.96
N ARG A 592 -2.53 -3.45 4.98
CA ARG A 592 -2.00 -3.10 6.29
C ARG A 592 -0.54 -2.68 6.15
N ARG A 593 -0.26 -1.43 6.52
CA ARG A 593 1.12 -0.96 6.69
C ARG A 593 1.61 -1.43 8.05
N PRO A 594 2.80 -2.04 8.14
CA PRO A 594 3.33 -2.45 9.43
C PRO A 594 3.59 -1.22 10.32
N THR A 595 3.40 -1.35 11.63
CA THR A 595 3.49 -0.25 12.60
C THR A 595 4.18 -0.73 13.87
N ASP A 596 5.16 0.04 14.36
CA ASP A 596 5.84 -0.23 15.64
C ASP A 596 5.05 0.35 16.84
N SER A 597 3.89 0.97 16.57
CA SER A 597 3.08 1.59 17.60
C SER A 597 2.34 0.51 18.38
N LEU A 598 2.59 0.41 19.69
CA LEU A 598 1.86 -0.50 20.59
C LEU A 598 0.41 -0.02 20.82
N ILE A 599 0.20 1.29 20.66
CA ILE A 599 -1.06 1.97 20.88
C ILE A 599 -1.05 3.30 20.13
N PRO A 600 -2.14 3.78 19.52
CA PRO A 600 -2.11 5.02 18.75
C PRO A 600 -1.57 6.20 19.56
N GLY A 601 -0.67 6.98 18.94
CA GLY A 601 0.06 8.07 19.59
C GLY A 601 1.20 7.63 20.50
N TRP A 602 1.67 6.38 20.38
CA TRP A 602 2.86 5.90 21.08
C TRP A 602 4.14 6.38 20.38
N HIS A 603 4.96 7.11 21.13
CA HIS A 603 6.32 7.45 20.76
C HIS A 603 7.22 6.70 21.75
N GLY A 604 7.62 5.47 21.40
CA GLY A 604 8.52 4.69 22.24
C GLY A 604 9.87 5.39 22.40
N GLU A 605 10.45 5.28 23.59
CA GLU A 605 11.87 5.50 23.84
C GLU A 605 12.68 4.22 23.58
#